data_AF-A0A941TF15-F1
#
_entry.id   AF-A0A941TF15-F1
#
_cell.length_a   1.000
_cell.length_b   1.000
_cell.length_c   1.000
_cell.angle_alpha   90.00
_cell.angle_beta   90.00
_cell.angle_gamma   90.00
#
_symmetry.space_group_name_H-M   'P 1'
#
loop_
_entity.id
_entity.type
_entity.pdbx_description
1 polymer ?
#
loop_
_entity_poly.entity_id
_entity_poly.type
_entity_poly.pdbx_seq_one_letter_code
_entity_poly.pdbx_strand_id
1 'polypeptide(L)' 'LCGGQIERGSQVDEQWLLDLERKHFVALAQMPKTQERIVAMLKTGKPLRN' A
#
# COMPACT_ATOMS: atom_id res chain seq x y z
N LEU A 1 5.23 -7.96 -4.72
CA LEU A 1 6.63 -7.58 -4.48
C LEU A 1 6.69 -7.08 -3.05
N CYS A 2 7.20 -7.88 -2.12
CA CYS A 2 7.30 -7.52 -0.70
C CYS A 2 8.78 -7.55 -0.33
N GLY A 3 9.25 -6.58 0.47
CA GLY A 3 10.64 -6.54 0.95
C GLY A 3 11.57 -5.54 0.25
N GLY A 4 11.09 -4.68 -0.65
CA GLY A 4 11.91 -3.57 -1.17
C GLY A 4 13.20 -4.01 -1.89
N GLN A 5 14.20 -3.13 -1.94
CA GLN A 5 15.53 -3.44 -2.48
C GLN A 5 16.43 -3.97 -1.36
N ILE A 6 16.30 -5.26 -1.05
CA ILE A 6 17.14 -5.95 -0.08
C ILE A 6 17.65 -7.27 -0.66
N GLU A 7 18.84 -7.69 -0.23
CA GLU A 7 19.35 -9.01 -0.60
C GLU A 7 18.53 -10.13 0.04
N ARG A 8 18.42 -11.26 -0.66
CA ARG A 8 17.71 -12.43 -0.13
C ARG A 8 18.46 -12.97 1.08
N GLY A 9 17.74 -13.22 2.17
CA GLY A 9 18.30 -13.77 3.40
C GLY A 9 18.83 -12.73 4.38
N SER A 10 18.76 -11.43 4.05
CA SER A 10 19.04 -10.36 5.01
C SER A 10 18.04 -10.39 6.16
N GLN A 11 18.53 -10.17 7.38
CA GLN A 11 17.68 -9.94 8.55
C GLN A 11 17.28 -8.46 8.58
N VAL A 12 16.00 -8.21 8.84
CA VAL A 12 15.44 -6.88 9.03
C VAL A 12 14.68 -6.86 10.34
N ASP A 13 14.69 -5.71 11.01
CA ASP A 13 13.82 -5.50 12.16
C ASP A 13 12.37 -5.21 11.72
N GLU A 14 11.45 -5.30 12.67
CA GLU A 14 10.03 -5.03 12.44
C GLU A 14 9.78 -3.58 12.01
N GLN A 15 10.52 -2.64 12.58
CA GLN A 15 10.35 -1.22 12.32
C GLN A 15 10.65 -0.88 10.85
N TRP A 16 11.68 -1.49 10.29
CA TRP A 16 12.04 -1.38 8.88
C TRP A 16 10.92 -1.86 7.96
N LEU A 17 10.27 -2.98 8.30
CA LEU A 17 9.13 -3.49 7.55
C LEU A 17 7.95 -2.52 7.61
N LEU A 18 7.61 -2.03 8.81
CA LEU A 18 6.51 -1.08 9.00
C LEU A 18 6.73 0.23 8.24
N ASP A 19 7.96 0.75 8.24
CA ASP A 19 8.30 1.98 7.52
C ASP A 19 8.24 1.78 6.01
N LEU A 20 8.71 0.63 5.51
CA LEU A 20 8.63 0.27 4.11
C LEU A 20 7.17 0.15 3.65
N GLU A 21 6.34 -0.57 4.40
CA GLU A 21 4.91 -0.72 4.11
C GLU A 21 4.20 0.63 4.14
N ARG A 22 4.42 1.46 5.16
CA ARG A 22 3.84 2.79 5.28
C ARG A 22 4.19 3.66 4.07
N LYS A 23 5.46 3.68 3.65
CA LYS A 23 5.92 4.46 2.49
C LYS A 23 5.14 4.09 1.24
N HIS A 24 5.06 2.80 0.91
CA HIS A 24 4.39 2.34 -0.30
C HIS A 24 2.87 2.49 -0.22
N PHE A 25 2.28 2.23 0.95
CA PHE A 25 0.86 2.39 1.17
C PHE A 25 0.43 3.85 0.99
N VAL A 26 1.13 4.80 1.60
CA VAL A 26 0.82 6.23 1.47
C VAL A 26 0.97 6.70 0.02
N ALA A 27 2.02 6.26 -0.67
CA ALA A 27 2.22 6.59 -2.09
C ALA A 27 1.04 6.08 -2.96
N LEU A 28 0.60 4.84 -2.74
CA LEU A 28 -0.56 4.27 -3.44
C LEU A 28 -1.86 4.99 -3.10
N ALA A 29 -2.05 5.35 -1.82
CA ALA A 29 -3.21 6.09 -1.35
C ALA A 29 -3.31 7.45 -2.03
N GLN A 30 -2.20 8.14 -2.31
CA GLN A 30 -2.20 9.43 -2.99
C GLN A 30 -2.61 9.38 -4.47
N MET A 31 -2.69 8.19 -5.09
CA MET A 31 -3.08 8.08 -6.50
C MET A 31 -4.57 8.42 -6.70
N PRO A 32 -4.94 9.23 -7.72
CA PRO A 32 -6.34 9.61 -7.96
C PRO A 32 -7.30 8.43 -8.09
N LYS A 33 -6.90 7.39 -8.83
CA LYS A 33 -7.70 6.15 -8.98
C LYS A 33 -7.90 5.41 -7.64
N THR A 34 -6.93 5.45 -6.73
CA THR A 34 -7.10 4.86 -5.40
C THR A 34 -8.12 5.64 -4.59
N GLN A 35 -8.06 6.98 -4.64
CA GLN A 35 -9.04 7.85 -3.97
C GLN A 35 -10.45 7.67 -4.54
N GLU A 36 -10.60 7.58 -5.86
CA GLU A 36 -11.89 7.28 -6.51
C GLU A 36 -12.48 5.95 -6.03
N ARG A 37 -11.65 4.91 -5.93
CA ARG A 37 -12.08 3.60 -5.42
C ARG A 37 -12.49 3.65 -3.96
N ILE A 38 -11.75 4.38 -3.11
CA ILE A 38 -12.10 4.60 -1.70
C ILE A 38 -13.46 5.30 -1.60
N VAL A 39 -13.66 6.40 -2.33
CA VAL A 39 -14.91 7.16 -2.33
C VAL A 39 -16.07 6.30 -2.83
N ALA A 40 -15.90 5.55 -3.91
CA ALA A 40 -16.93 4.66 -4.44
C ALA A 40 -17.30 3.56 -3.43
N MET A 41 -16.32 3.00 -2.73
CA MET A 41 -16.54 1.99 -1.70
C MET A 41 -17.30 2.56 -0.50
N LEU A 42 -16.94 3.77 -0.03
CA LEU A 42 -17.64 4.46 1.05
C LEU A 42 -19.09 4.80 0.69
N LYS A 43 -19.35 5.15 -0.58
CA LYS A 43 -20.70 5.50 -1.05
C LYS A 43 -21.60 4.30 -1.29
N THR A 44 -21.05 3.21 -1.85
CA THR A 44 -21.85 2.08 -2.36
C THR A 44 -21.75 0.81 -1.51
N GLY A 45 -20.78 0.76 -0.60
CA GLY A 45 -20.40 -0.46 0.14
C GLY A 45 -19.75 -1.53 -0.73
N LYS A 46 -19.54 -1.28 -2.03
CA LYS A 46 -19.00 -2.24 -2.99
C LYS A 46 -17.67 -1.77 -3.56
N PRO A 47 -16.70 -2.67 -3.76
CA PRO A 47 -15.41 -2.31 -4.34
C PRO A 47 -15.58 -1.92 -5.82
N LEU A 48 -15.02 -0.77 -6.19
CA LEU A 48 -14.94 -0.35 -7.59
C LEU A 48 -13.84 -1.14 -8.32
N ARG A 49 -14.23 -1.85 -9.38
CA ARG A 49 -13.33 -2.63 -10.24
C ARG A 49 -13.13 -1.88 -11.55
N ASN A 50 -11.88 -1.83 -12.00
CA ASN A 50 -11.51 -1.33 -13.33
C ASN A 50 -11.70 -2.43 -14.37
#